data_AF-A0A9P1C3G9-F1
#
_entry.id   AF-A0A9P1C3G9-F1
#
_cell.length_a   1.000
_cell.length_b   1.000
_cell.length_c   1.000
_cell.angle_alpha   90.00
_cell.angle_beta   90.00
_cell.angle_gamma   90.00
#
_symmetry.space_group_name_H-M   'P 1'
#
loop_
_entity.id
_entity.type
_entity.pdbx_description
1 polymer ?
#
loop_
_entity_poly.entity_id
_entity_poly.type
_entity_poly.pdbx_seq_one_letter_code
_entity_poly.pdbx_strand_id
1 'polypeptide(L)'
;MSSLAKEGANSLELLVSRPQVLTVSLKKQGSLGLKMKYSAASAGIIIDSVLPDGLIADWNQSHPKQIAPGDRIIALDGVTLAGKSMLEELKVRLGHMGLNIDLSILHYDIL
;
A
#
# COMPACT_ATOMS: atom_id res chain seq x y z
N MET A 1 28.11 -27.92 -41.44
CA MET A 1 26.80 -28.44 -41.87
C MET A 1 26.12 -29.01 -40.64
N SER A 2 25.29 -28.18 -39.98
CA SER A 2 23.86 -28.42 -39.63
C SER A 2 23.70 -29.16 -38.30
N SER A 3 22.92 -28.73 -37.30
CA SER A 3 21.70 -27.91 -37.26
C SER A 3 21.50 -27.48 -35.79
N LEU A 4 21.37 -26.19 -35.45
CA LEU A 4 20.11 -25.47 -35.16
C LEU A 4 19.07 -26.24 -34.31
N ALA A 5 18.93 -25.82 -33.06
CA ALA A 5 17.63 -25.48 -32.44
C ALA A 5 17.88 -24.54 -31.26
N LYS A 6 17.66 -23.23 -31.45
CA LYS A 6 17.39 -22.32 -30.33
C LYS A 6 15.96 -22.66 -29.87
N GLU A 7 15.82 -23.35 -28.74
CA GLU A 7 14.53 -23.50 -28.07
C GLU A 7 13.99 -22.11 -27.75
N GLY A 8 12.78 -21.83 -28.24
CA GLY A 8 12.09 -20.56 -28.05
C GLY A 8 11.84 -20.32 -26.57
N ALA A 9 12.41 -19.25 -26.04
CA ALA A 9 12.14 -18.76 -24.70
C ALA A 9 10.67 -18.36 -24.58
N ASN A 10 9.84 -19.29 -24.11
CA ASN A 10 8.44 -19.05 -23.79
C ASN A 10 8.20 -19.33 -22.29
N SER A 11 9.14 -18.86 -21.45
CA SER A 11 9.07 -19.00 -20.00
C SER A 11 8.36 -17.80 -19.37
N LEU A 12 7.35 -18.08 -18.55
CA LEU A 12 6.74 -17.12 -17.64
C LEU A 12 7.38 -17.30 -16.25
N GLU A 13 7.95 -16.23 -15.70
CA GLU A 13 8.42 -16.22 -14.31
C GLU A 13 7.33 -15.61 -13.43
N LEU A 14 6.90 -16.36 -12.41
CA LEU A 14 5.97 -15.90 -11.39
C LEU A 14 6.70 -15.82 -10.05
N LEU A 15 6.85 -14.61 -9.53
CA LEU A 15 7.35 -14.38 -8.18
C LEU A 15 6.18 -14.35 -7.19
N VAL A 16 6.25 -15.18 -6.16
CA VAL A 16 5.29 -15.17 -5.05
C VAL A 16 6.05 -14.80 -3.78
N SER A 17 5.72 -13.64 -3.20
CA SER A 17 6.27 -13.19 -1.93
C SER A 17 5.16 -12.96 -0.91
N ARG A 18 5.46 -13.18 0.37
CA ARG A 18 4.52 -12.89 1.46
C ARG A 18 4.74 -11.44 1.91
N PRO A 19 3.69 -10.61 1.94
CA PRO A 19 3.84 -9.24 2.44
C PRO A 19 4.17 -9.23 3.92
N GLN A 20 4.88 -8.18 4.35
CA GLN A 20 5.11 -7.87 5.75
C GLN A 20 4.08 -6.84 6.23
N VAL A 21 3.63 -6.93 7.48
CA VAL A 21 2.79 -5.88 8.06
C VAL A 21 3.70 -4.75 8.55
N LEU A 22 3.49 -3.55 8.02
CA LEU A 22 4.12 -2.31 8.42
C LEU A 22 3.09 -1.45 9.15
N THR A 23 3.40 -1.04 10.37
CA THR A 23 2.57 -0.10 11.14
C THR A 23 3.11 1.30 10.96
N VAL A 24 2.25 2.22 10.52
CA VAL A 24 2.59 3.61 10.25
C VAL A 24 1.73 4.52 11.09
N SER A 25 2.36 5.14 12.08
CA SER A 25 1.74 6.10 12.99
C SER A 25 1.96 7.52 12.50
N LEU A 26 0.89 8.28 12.31
CA LEU A 26 0.93 9.65 11.80
C LEU A 26 0.04 10.56 12.63
N LYS A 27 0.39 11.83 12.71
CA LYS A 27 -0.52 12.88 13.17
C LYS A 27 -1.21 13.50 11.96
N LYS A 28 -2.54 13.55 11.96
CA LYS A 28 -3.34 14.10 10.87
C LYS A 28 -3.22 15.63 10.81
N GLN A 29 -2.16 16.13 10.19
CA GLN A 29 -1.88 17.57 10.05
C GLN A 29 -2.04 18.07 8.60
N GLY A 30 -2.33 17.18 7.66
CA GLY A 30 -2.47 17.46 6.24
C GLY A 30 -3.06 16.26 5.50
N SER A 31 -3.05 16.28 4.18
CA SER A 31 -3.44 15.10 3.39
C SER A 31 -2.46 13.95 3.61
N LEU A 32 -2.93 12.70 3.57
CA LEU A 32 -2.01 11.55 3.52
C LEU A 32 -1.17 11.56 2.24
N GLY A 33 -1.69 12.19 1.17
CA GLY A 33 -1.07 12.18 -0.15
C GLY A 33 -1.08 10.81 -0.79
N LEU A 34 -2.18 10.08 -0.70
CA LEU A 34 -2.34 8.77 -1.34
C LEU A 34 -3.42 8.83 -2.42
N LYS A 35 -3.13 8.28 -3.60
CA LYS A 35 -4.18 7.78 -4.50
C LYS A 35 -4.45 6.33 -4.14
N MET A 36 -5.73 6.00 -4.06
CA MET A 36 -6.20 4.73 -3.53
C MET A 36 -7.14 4.06 -4.52
N LYS A 37 -6.95 2.75 -4.71
CA LYS A 37 -7.85 1.88 -5.46
C LYS A 37 -8.54 0.92 -4.49
N TYR A 38 -9.84 0.82 -4.59
CA TYR A 38 -10.63 -0.10 -3.78
C TYR A 38 -11.77 -0.69 -4.60
N SER A 39 -12.21 -1.87 -4.20
CA SER A 39 -13.48 -2.47 -4.63
C SER A 39 -14.27 -2.92 -3.41
N ALA A 40 -15.59 -3.05 -3.54
CA ALA A 40 -16.43 -3.46 -2.41
C ALA A 40 -16.02 -4.83 -1.83
N ALA A 41 -15.47 -5.72 -2.65
CA ALA A 41 -15.03 -7.07 -2.28
C ALA A 41 -13.53 -7.17 -1.90
N SER A 42 -12.78 -6.06 -1.95
CA SER A 42 -11.35 -6.08 -1.64
C SER A 42 -11.07 -6.20 -0.15
N ALA A 43 -10.06 -6.98 0.23
CA ALA A 43 -9.64 -7.20 1.63
C ALA A 43 -8.89 -6.00 2.26
N GLY A 44 -9.06 -4.79 1.70
CA GLY A 44 -8.34 -3.58 2.09
C GLY A 44 -8.27 -2.59 0.93
N ILE A 45 -7.50 -1.52 1.09
CA ILE A 45 -7.33 -0.49 0.06
C ILE A 45 -5.92 -0.58 -0.52
N ILE A 46 -5.83 -0.67 -1.85
CA ILE A 46 -4.54 -0.69 -2.56
C ILE A 46 -4.07 0.74 -2.76
N ILE A 47 -2.81 0.99 -2.44
CA ILE A 47 -2.13 2.26 -2.72
C ILE A 47 -1.75 2.25 -4.20
N ASP A 48 -2.31 3.19 -4.95
CA ASP A 48 -2.03 3.36 -6.38
C ASP A 48 -0.83 4.28 -6.61
N SER A 49 -0.72 5.34 -5.82
CA SER A 49 0.44 6.24 -5.84
C SER A 49 0.61 6.99 -4.54
N VAL A 50 1.85 7.25 -4.16
CA VAL A 50 2.21 8.22 -3.12
C VAL A 50 2.51 9.56 -3.79
N LEU A 51 1.80 10.61 -3.36
CA LEU A 51 1.98 11.98 -3.85
C LEU A 51 3.11 12.65 -3.07
N PRO A 52 3.94 13.47 -3.71
CA PRO A 52 5.14 14.05 -3.08
C PRO A 52 4.82 14.98 -1.91
N ASP A 53 3.68 15.67 -1.93
CA ASP A 53 3.32 16.69 -0.92
C ASP A 53 2.38 16.12 0.17
N GLY A 54 2.61 14.88 0.59
CA GLY A 54 1.75 14.15 1.52
C GLY A 54 2.46 13.68 2.77
N LEU A 55 1.71 13.50 3.86
CA LEU A 55 2.25 12.95 5.12
C LEU A 55 2.95 11.60 4.93
N ILE A 56 2.50 10.78 3.97
CA ILE A 56 3.14 9.50 3.67
C ILE A 56 4.49 9.69 2.94
N ALA A 57 4.61 10.68 2.06
CA ALA A 57 5.90 10.98 1.43
C ALA A 57 6.92 11.49 2.46
N ASP A 58 6.49 12.35 3.38
CA ASP A 58 7.32 12.81 4.50
C ASP A 58 7.74 11.64 5.42
N TRP A 59 6.79 10.75 5.72
CA TRP A 59 7.07 9.55 6.50
C TRP A 59 8.09 8.65 5.77
N ASN A 60 7.92 8.40 4.47
CA ASN A 60 8.84 7.59 3.67
C ASN A 60 10.29 8.14 3.64
N GLN A 61 10.48 9.47 3.70
CA GLN A 61 11.82 10.06 3.72
C GLN A 61 12.61 9.73 5.00
N SER A 62 11.91 9.44 6.10
CA SER A 62 12.52 9.14 7.40
C SER A 62 12.59 7.65 7.73
N HIS A 63 12.11 6.78 6.84
CA HIS A 63 11.99 5.35 7.09
C HIS A 63 12.64 4.52 5.98
N PRO A 64 13.38 3.45 6.31
CA PRO A 64 14.05 2.61 5.31
C PRO A 64 13.07 1.81 4.46
N LYS A 65 11.92 1.40 5.03
CA LYS A 65 10.85 0.70 4.31
C LYS A 65 9.82 1.71 3.86
N GLN A 66 9.89 2.08 2.58
CA GLN A 66 9.00 3.08 2.01
C GLN A 66 7.68 2.45 1.59
N ILE A 67 6.58 3.08 1.98
CA ILE A 67 5.26 2.76 1.45
C ILE A 67 5.27 3.07 -0.05
N ALA A 68 4.85 2.10 -0.85
CA ALA A 68 4.94 2.17 -2.30
C ALA A 68 3.62 1.77 -2.99
N PRO A 69 3.44 2.09 -4.28
CA PRO A 69 2.35 1.53 -5.07
C PRO A 69 2.29 0.00 -4.98
N GLY A 70 1.09 -0.55 -4.82
CA GLY A 70 0.86 -1.98 -4.63
C GLY A 70 0.67 -2.39 -3.16
N ASP A 71 1.19 -1.61 -2.23
CA ASP A 71 0.94 -1.81 -0.79
C ASP A 71 -0.55 -1.71 -0.47
N ARG A 72 -0.96 -2.39 0.61
CA ARG A 72 -2.38 -2.48 0.97
C ARG A 72 -2.64 -2.09 2.41
N ILE A 73 -3.46 -1.07 2.61
CA ILE A 73 -3.99 -0.69 3.91
C ILE A 73 -5.03 -1.73 4.32
N ILE A 74 -4.81 -2.39 5.47
CA ILE A 74 -5.67 -3.48 5.97
C ILE A 74 -6.32 -3.18 7.32
N ALA A 75 -5.74 -2.26 8.12
CA ALA A 75 -6.33 -1.83 9.37
C ALA A 75 -6.08 -0.35 9.62
N LEU A 76 -7.00 0.27 10.36
CA LEU A 76 -6.88 1.61 10.90
C LEU A 76 -7.11 1.54 12.42
N ASP A 77 -6.17 2.06 13.20
CA ASP A 77 -6.21 2.09 14.66
C ASP A 77 -6.44 0.71 15.29
N GLY A 78 -5.80 -0.32 14.71
CA GLY A 78 -5.92 -1.72 15.13
C GLY A 78 -7.17 -2.43 14.64
N VAL A 79 -8.11 -1.74 13.99
CA VAL A 79 -9.35 -2.33 13.47
C VAL A 79 -9.18 -2.72 12.01
N THR A 80 -9.28 -4.03 11.72
CA THR A 80 -9.27 -4.55 10.35
C THR A 80 -10.59 -4.25 9.66
N LEU A 81 -10.52 -3.64 8.47
CA LEU A 81 -11.70 -3.27 7.68
C LEU A 81 -11.50 -3.68 6.21
N ALA A 82 -12.60 -3.96 5.51
CA ALA A 82 -12.57 -4.36 4.11
C ALA A 82 -13.33 -3.37 3.21
N GLY A 83 -12.89 -3.27 1.96
CA GLY A 83 -13.55 -2.56 0.87
C GLY A 83 -14.17 -1.22 1.26
N LYS A 84 -15.49 -1.14 1.18
CA LYS A 84 -16.25 0.10 1.46
C LYS A 84 -16.12 0.55 2.92
N SER A 85 -16.15 -0.37 3.89
CA SER A 85 -16.08 -0.01 5.31
C SER A 85 -14.75 0.65 5.66
N MET A 86 -13.64 0.17 5.08
CA MET A 86 -12.32 0.80 5.25
C MET A 86 -12.32 2.23 4.71
N LEU A 87 -12.91 2.45 3.53
CA LEU A 87 -12.95 3.79 2.94
C LEU A 87 -13.76 4.77 3.80
N GLU A 88 -14.94 4.36 4.26
CA GLU A 88 -15.79 5.23 5.07
C GLU A 88 -15.13 5.55 6.41
N GLU A 89 -14.48 4.58 7.06
CA GLU A 89 -13.74 4.85 8.29
C GLU A 89 -12.56 5.80 8.06
N LEU A 90 -11.80 5.61 6.98
CA LEU A 90 -10.72 6.55 6.62
C LEU A 90 -11.27 7.95 6.38
N LYS A 91 -12.42 8.12 5.70
CA LYS A 91 -13.03 9.45 5.51
C LYS A 91 -13.41 10.09 6.84
N VAL A 92 -14.01 9.34 7.75
CA VAL A 92 -14.40 9.82 9.07
C VAL A 92 -13.14 10.25 9.84
N ARG A 93 -12.18 9.35 10.05
CA ARG A 93 -10.99 9.61 10.87
C ARG A 93 -10.11 10.71 10.26
N LEU A 94 -9.88 10.69 8.95
CA LEU A 94 -9.08 11.71 8.26
C LEU A 94 -9.79 13.07 8.11
N GLY A 95 -11.09 13.13 8.36
CA GLY A 95 -11.86 14.37 8.44
C GLY A 95 -11.53 15.22 9.68
N HIS A 96 -10.92 14.62 10.71
CA HIS A 96 -10.55 15.31 11.94
C HIS A 96 -9.05 15.65 11.95
N MET A 97 -8.72 16.95 12.01
CA MET A 97 -7.33 17.38 12.15
C MET A 97 -6.80 17.13 13.57
N GLY A 98 -5.50 16.85 13.67
CA GLY A 98 -4.77 16.73 14.92
C GLY A 98 -4.83 15.35 15.58
N LEU A 99 -5.65 14.42 15.06
CA LEU A 99 -5.70 13.04 15.54
C LEU A 99 -4.42 12.27 15.19
N ASN A 100 -4.01 11.38 16.08
CA ASN A 100 -3.05 10.34 15.73
C ASN A 100 -3.80 9.18 15.09
N ILE A 101 -3.26 8.66 14.00
CA ILE A 101 -3.78 7.52 13.25
C ILE A 101 -2.69 6.47 13.10
N ASP A 102 -3.08 5.20 13.25
CA ASP A 102 -2.21 4.06 13.02
C ASP A 102 -2.72 3.26 11.83
N LEU A 103 -1.96 3.25 10.73
CA LEU A 103 -2.25 2.45 9.55
C LEU A 103 -1.48 1.14 9.63
N SER A 104 -2.17 0.01 9.46
CA SER A 104 -1.50 -1.27 9.19
C SER A 104 -1.52 -1.53 7.69
N ILE A 105 -0.33 -1.66 7.11
CA ILE A 105 -0.10 -1.76 5.68
C ILE A 105 0.61 -3.08 5.38
N LEU A 106 0.04 -3.89 4.48
CA LEU A 106 0.78 -4.98 3.85
C LEU A 106 1.76 -4.37 2.86
N HIS A 107 3.05 -4.46 3.19
CA HIS A 107 4.15 -4.01 2.38
C HIS A 107 4.73 -5.16 1.57
N TYR A 108 4.88 -4.96 0.27
CA TYR A 108 5.49 -5.93 -0.64
C TYR A 108 6.89 -5.45 -1.02
N ASP A 109 7.90 -6.19 -0.59
CA ASP A 109 9.26 -5.94 -1.06
C ASP A 109 9.30 -6.24 -2.57
N ILE A 110 9.48 -5.20 -3.38
CA ILE A 110 9.78 -5.35 -4.80
C ILE A 110 11.29 -5.64 -4.85
N LEU A 111 11.65 -6.87 -5.20
CA LEU A 111 13.05 -7.29 -5.39
C LEU A 111 13.72 -6.52 -6.52
#